data_AF-A0A813KZX8-F1
#
_entry.id   AF-A0A813KZX8-F1
#
_cell.length_a   1.000
_cell.length_b   1.000
_cell.length_c   1.000
_cell.angle_alpha   90.00
_cell.angle_beta   90.00
_cell.angle_gamma   90.00
#
_symmetry.space_group_name_H-M   'P 1'
#
loop_
_entity.id
_entity.type
_entity.pdbx_description
1 polymer ?
#
loop_
_entity_poly.entity_id
_entity_poly.type
_entity_poly.pdbx_seq_one_letter_code
_entity_poly.pdbx_strand_id
1 'polypeptide(L)'
;KVVLRWDGDDYFGQNRVRAQSAPILSGEAGLTLLHPTFGYLPAEENDANSGSFCKLDGVPSISLCSLCFRRNLWDPEDVTRCYADSSLLEGSFLARNLTELHQACLKELPQGEVDFVHAT
;
A
#
# COMPACT_ATOMS: atom_id res chain seq x y z
N LYS A 1 -9.30 10.15 12.23
CA LYS A 1 -7.88 9.71 12.33
C LYS A 1 -7.62 8.67 11.26
N VAL A 2 -6.45 8.69 10.63
CA VAL A 2 -6.02 7.72 9.62
C VAL A 2 -4.79 6.98 10.11
N VAL A 3 -4.51 5.82 9.52
CA VAL A 3 -3.29 5.04 9.67
C VAL A 3 -2.64 4.94 8.31
N LEU A 4 -1.34 5.21 8.26
CA LEU A 4 -0.50 5.12 7.07
C LEU A 4 0.78 4.37 7.46
N ARG A 5 1.25 3.45 6.61
CA ARG A 5 2.40 2.59 6.88
C ARG A 5 3.62 3.04 6.10
N TRP A 6 4.82 2.82 6.61
CA TRP A 6 6.05 3.22 5.97
C TRP A 6 7.13 2.21 6.34
N ASP A 7 7.65 1.47 5.36
CA ASP A 7 8.75 0.52 5.56
C ASP A 7 10.09 1.27 5.47
N GLY A 8 11.05 0.90 6.32
CA GLY A 8 12.26 1.70 6.55
C GLY A 8 13.16 1.87 5.33
N ASP A 9 12.94 1.09 4.28
CA ASP A 9 13.63 1.02 3.01
C ASP A 9 12.87 1.69 1.85
N ASP A 10 11.61 2.10 2.06
CA ASP A 10 10.81 2.78 1.06
C ASP A 10 11.07 4.31 1.04
N TYR A 11 11.05 4.89 -0.17
CA TYR A 11 11.00 6.34 -0.37
C TYR A 11 9.66 6.77 -0.96
N PHE A 12 9.04 7.77 -0.32
CA PHE A 12 7.79 8.37 -0.76
C PHE A 12 7.91 9.88 -0.92
N GLY A 13 7.33 10.41 -2.00
CA GLY A 13 7.26 11.84 -2.28
C GLY A 13 6.45 12.61 -1.25
N GLN A 14 6.76 13.90 -1.09
CA GLN A 14 6.18 14.79 -0.08
C GLN A 14 4.63 14.87 -0.10
N ASN A 15 4.01 14.59 -1.25
CA ASN A 15 2.57 14.69 -1.42
C ASN A 15 1.81 13.46 -0.88
N ARG A 16 2.49 12.35 -0.59
CA ARG A 16 1.87 11.07 -0.22
C ARG A 16 0.81 11.20 0.86
N VAL A 17 1.21 11.77 2.00
CA VAL A 17 0.36 11.83 3.19
C VAL A 17 -0.93 12.56 2.86
N ARG A 18 -0.86 13.66 2.11
CA ARG A 18 -2.04 14.43 1.70
C ARG A 18 -2.89 13.65 0.69
N ALA A 19 -2.28 13.10 -0.36
CA ALA A 19 -2.99 12.38 -1.41
C ALA A 19 -3.79 11.17 -0.86
N GLN A 20 -3.17 10.40 0.03
CA GLN A 20 -3.82 9.23 0.63
C GLN A 20 -4.81 9.59 1.74
N SER A 21 -4.53 10.59 2.58
CA SER A 21 -5.41 10.91 3.71
C SER A 21 -6.60 11.78 3.35
N ALA A 22 -6.48 12.68 2.36
CA ALA A 22 -7.54 13.65 2.04
C ALA A 22 -8.88 12.99 1.68
N PRO A 23 -8.95 11.95 0.81
CA PRO A 23 -10.21 11.26 0.51
C PRO A 23 -10.82 10.58 1.73
N ILE A 24 -9.98 10.11 2.65
CA ILE A 24 -10.44 9.42 3.86
C ILE A 24 -11.03 10.41 4.85
N LEU A 25 -10.35 11.54 5.03
CA LEU A 25 -10.74 12.61 5.94
C LEU A 25 -11.96 13.40 5.44
N SER A 26 -12.15 13.50 4.12
CA SER A 26 -13.29 14.18 3.51
C SER A 26 -14.59 13.38 3.53
N GLY A 27 -14.53 12.07 3.81
CA GLY A 27 -15.71 11.20 3.75
C GLY A 27 -15.77 10.29 2.53
N GLU A 28 -14.98 10.58 1.49
CA GLU A 28 -15.03 9.92 0.18
C GLU A 28 -14.62 8.44 0.24
N ALA A 29 -13.65 8.09 1.08
CA ALA A 29 -13.11 6.72 1.16
C ALA A 29 -12.96 6.23 2.61
N GLY A 30 -12.99 4.90 2.78
CA GLY A 30 -12.58 4.21 4.00
C GLY A 30 -11.08 3.90 4.01
N LEU A 31 -10.52 3.60 2.84
CA LEU A 31 -9.11 3.35 2.60
C LEU A 31 -8.67 3.85 1.22
N THR A 32 -7.40 4.20 1.09
CA THR A 32 -6.74 4.53 -0.17
C THR A 32 -5.59 3.57 -0.44
N LEU A 33 -5.40 3.24 -1.71
CA LEU A 33 -4.32 2.41 -2.21
C LEU A 33 -3.47 3.21 -3.20
N LEU A 34 -2.16 3.10 -3.07
CA LEU A 34 -1.20 3.65 -4.00
C LEU A 34 -0.57 2.56 -4.88
N HIS A 35 -0.26 2.87 -6.13
CA HIS A 35 0.51 1.99 -6.99
C HIS A 35 1.96 2.49 -7.10
N PRO A 36 2.97 1.63 -6.90
CA PRO A 36 4.36 2.03 -7.05
C PRO A 36 4.70 2.42 -8.48
N THR A 37 5.49 3.48 -8.62
CA THR A 37 5.98 3.96 -9.92
C THR A 37 7.32 3.33 -10.25
N PHE A 38 8.18 3.19 -9.25
CA PHE A 38 9.51 2.61 -9.38
C PHE A 38 9.74 1.53 -8.30
N GLY A 39 10.58 0.57 -8.62
CA GLY A 39 11.04 -0.45 -7.67
C GLY A 39 12.50 -0.80 -7.90
N TYR A 40 13.14 -1.30 -6.85
CA TYR A 40 14.44 -1.96 -6.96
C TYR A 40 14.21 -3.46 -7.16
N LEU A 41 14.76 -4.03 -8.23
CA LEU A 41 14.77 -5.48 -8.43
C LEU A 41 16.09 -6.03 -7.88
N PRO A 42 16.08 -6.87 -6.83
CA PRO A 42 17.30 -7.44 -6.29
C PRO A 42 18.04 -8.28 -7.34
N ALA A 43 19.36 -8.41 -7.16
CA ALA A 43 20.19 -9.20 -8.06
C ALA A 43 19.82 -10.70 -7.94
N GLU A 44 19.38 -11.31 -9.03
CA GLU A 44 19.21 -12.76 -9.13
C GLU A 44 20.32 -13.34 -10.00
N GLU A 45 20.81 -14.54 -9.66
CA GLU A 45 21.81 -15.22 -10.49
C GLU A 45 21.25 -15.47 -11.90
N ASN A 46 21.78 -14.73 -12.88
CA ASN A 46 21.52 -14.80 -14.33
C ASN A 46 20.43 -13.90 -14.93
N ASP A 47 19.95 -12.85 -14.23
CA ASP A 47 19.13 -11.81 -14.88
C ASP A 47 19.93 -10.51 -15.07
N ALA A 48 20.09 -10.09 -16.33
CA ALA A 48 20.84 -8.90 -16.72
C ALA A 48 20.19 -7.59 -16.25
N ASN A 49 18.92 -7.61 -15.85
CA ASN A 49 18.21 -6.46 -15.28
C ASN A 49 18.19 -6.45 -13.74
N SER A 50 18.78 -7.47 -13.12
CA SER A 50 18.79 -7.63 -11.68
C SER A 50 19.82 -6.69 -11.01
N GLY A 51 19.50 -6.20 -9.82
CA GLY A 51 20.30 -5.18 -9.12
C GLY A 51 20.10 -3.75 -9.63
N SER A 52 18.92 -3.43 -10.17
CA SER A 52 18.65 -2.12 -10.77
C SER A 52 17.30 -1.54 -10.37
N PHE A 53 17.20 -0.20 -10.42
CA PHE A 53 15.92 0.50 -10.32
C PHE A 53 15.21 0.48 -11.67
N CYS A 54 13.96 0.03 -11.69
CA CYS A 54 13.13 0.01 -12.88
C CYS A 54 11.77 0.66 -12.64
N LYS A 55 11.13 1.06 -13.73
CA LYS A 55 9.72 1.46 -13.70
C LYS A 55 8.86 0.20 -13.59
N LEU A 56 7.87 0.21 -12.70
CA LEU A 56 6.94 -0.90 -12.55
C LEU A 56 5.76 -0.69 -13.49
N ASP A 57 5.70 -1.48 -14.57
CA ASP A 57 4.60 -1.42 -15.55
C ASP A 57 3.44 -2.31 -15.10
N GLY A 58 2.48 -1.72 -14.39
CA GLY A 58 1.11 -2.23 -14.31
C GLY A 58 0.86 -3.51 -13.51
N VAL A 59 1.80 -3.98 -12.69
CA VAL A 59 1.51 -5.03 -11.70
C VAL A 59 1.09 -4.35 -10.38
N PRO A 60 -0.20 -4.33 -10.04
CA PRO A 60 -0.64 -3.82 -8.75
C PRO A 60 -0.16 -4.78 -7.65
N SER A 61 0.95 -4.43 -7.01
CA SER A 61 1.36 -5.06 -5.76
C SER A 61 0.77 -4.27 -4.60
N ILE A 62 -0.17 -4.88 -3.87
CA ILE A 62 -0.67 -4.31 -2.63
C ILE A 62 0.31 -4.69 -1.52
N SER A 63 1.25 -3.79 -1.23
CA SER A 63 2.05 -3.84 -0.01
C SER A 63 1.31 -3.14 1.13
N LEU A 64 1.72 -3.38 2.38
CA LEU A 64 1.18 -2.62 3.50
C LEU A 64 1.45 -1.12 3.35
N CYS A 65 2.60 -0.77 2.80
CA CYS A 65 3.04 0.62 2.65
C CYS A 65 2.33 1.34 1.52
N SER A 66 1.66 0.64 0.61
CA SER A 66 0.76 1.30 -0.32
C SER A 66 -0.60 1.67 0.27
N LEU A 67 -0.93 1.24 1.50
CA LEU A 67 -2.23 1.47 2.12
C LEU A 67 -2.26 2.65 3.09
N CYS A 68 -3.40 3.35 3.08
CA CYS A 68 -3.81 4.27 4.13
C CYS A 68 -5.29 4.01 4.43
N PHE A 69 -5.70 3.97 5.70
CA PHE A 69 -7.07 3.61 6.08
C PHE A 69 -7.55 4.36 7.31
N ARG A 70 -8.88 4.47 7.50
CA ARG A 70 -9.44 5.01 8.74
C ARG A 70 -9.05 4.15 9.92
N ARG A 71 -8.63 4.79 11.02
CA ARG A 71 -8.18 4.07 12.21
C ARG A 71 -9.23 3.09 12.76
N ASN A 72 -10.52 3.39 12.66
CA ASN A 72 -11.59 2.51 13.17
C ASN A 72 -11.82 1.24 12.33
N LEU A 73 -11.21 1.13 11.14
CA LEU A 73 -11.23 -0.09 10.35
C LEU A 73 -10.25 -1.14 10.87
N TRP A 74 -9.28 -0.76 11.70
CA TRP A 74 -8.31 -1.68 12.27
C TRP A 74 -8.63 -2.01 13.72
N ASP A 75 -8.62 -3.30 14.05
CA ASP A 75 -8.97 -3.82 15.36
C ASP A 75 -8.12 -5.06 15.67
N PRO A 76 -7.23 -5.03 16.67
CA PRO A 76 -6.32 -6.14 16.95
C PRO A 76 -7.03 -7.35 17.55
N GLU A 77 -8.27 -7.20 18.02
CA GLU A 77 -9.06 -8.30 18.58
C GLU A 77 -9.90 -9.02 17.52
N ASP A 78 -9.96 -8.47 16.30
CA ASP A 78 -10.71 -9.02 15.18
C ASP A 78 -9.75 -9.42 14.05
N VAL A 79 -9.60 -10.73 13.87
CA VAL A 79 -8.71 -11.35 12.86
C VAL A 79 -9.01 -10.93 11.42
N THR A 80 -10.20 -10.38 11.15
CA THR A 80 -10.57 -9.87 9.83
C THR A 80 -10.24 -8.39 9.65
N ARG A 81 -9.92 -7.67 10.73
CA ARG A 81 -9.58 -6.24 10.78
C ARG A 81 -8.15 -5.99 11.31
N CYS A 82 -7.30 -6.99 11.33
CA CYS A 82 -5.88 -6.88 11.66
C CYS A 82 -4.99 -7.48 10.57
N TYR A 83 -3.68 -7.38 10.77
CA TYR A 83 -2.71 -8.05 9.90
C TYR A 83 -2.80 -9.57 10.10
N ALA A 84 -2.56 -10.34 9.03
CA ALA A 84 -2.49 -11.78 9.13
C ALA A 84 -1.15 -12.20 9.75
N ASP A 85 -1.19 -12.96 10.84
CA ASP A 85 0.03 -13.43 11.54
C ASP A 85 0.84 -14.47 10.74
N SER A 86 0.22 -15.11 9.75
CA SER A 86 0.78 -16.26 9.04
C SER A 86 1.01 -16.03 7.55
N SER A 87 1.06 -14.78 7.09
CA SER A 87 1.18 -14.44 5.67
C SER A 87 2.17 -13.31 5.45
N LEU A 88 2.99 -13.42 4.41
CA LEU A 88 3.83 -12.34 3.87
C LEU A 88 3.04 -11.41 2.91
N LEU A 89 1.74 -11.66 2.76
CA LEU A 89 0.81 -10.85 1.96
C LEU A 89 -0.19 -10.14 2.86
N GLU A 90 0.23 -9.73 4.05
CA GLU A 90 -0.63 -9.14 5.08
C GLU A 90 -1.31 -7.84 4.61
N GLY A 91 -0.67 -7.09 3.70
CA GLY A 91 -1.27 -5.92 3.05
C GLY A 91 -2.47 -6.28 2.17
N SER A 92 -2.28 -7.21 1.24
CA SER A 92 -3.36 -7.77 0.40
C SER A 92 -4.47 -8.38 1.24
N PHE A 93 -4.13 -9.12 2.30
CA PHE A 93 -5.10 -9.74 3.20
C PHE A 93 -5.97 -8.70 3.91
N LEU A 94 -5.34 -7.68 4.51
CA LEU A 94 -6.06 -6.62 5.19
C LEU A 94 -6.94 -5.83 4.20
N ALA A 95 -6.39 -5.41 3.06
CA ALA A 95 -7.13 -4.67 2.04
C ALA A 95 -8.38 -5.45 1.59
N ARG A 96 -8.21 -6.72 1.24
CA ARG A 96 -9.31 -7.63 0.84
C ARG A 96 -10.37 -7.71 1.92
N ASN A 97 -10.01 -7.96 3.17
CA ASN A 97 -11.01 -8.13 4.23
C ASN A 97 -11.75 -6.82 4.50
N LEU A 98 -11.05 -5.69 4.53
CA LEU A 98 -11.69 -4.39 4.74
C LEU A 98 -12.69 -4.06 3.62
N THR A 99 -12.37 -4.37 2.37
CA THR A 99 -13.27 -4.09 1.22
C THR A 99 -14.38 -5.12 1.08
N GLU A 100 -14.06 -6.42 1.13
CA GLU A 100 -15.01 -7.50 0.82
C GLU A 100 -15.89 -7.88 2.00
N LEU A 101 -15.34 -7.91 3.22
CA LEU A 101 -16.08 -8.34 4.42
C LEU A 101 -16.67 -7.15 5.18
N HIS A 102 -15.93 -6.05 5.28
CA HIS A 102 -16.34 -4.85 6.04
C HIS A 102 -16.86 -3.72 5.16
N GLN A 103 -16.96 -3.94 3.84
CA GLN A 103 -17.54 -3.02 2.86
C GLN A 103 -16.91 -1.61 2.90
N ALA A 104 -15.65 -1.50 3.30
CA ALA A 104 -14.94 -0.24 3.30
C ALA A 104 -14.73 0.22 1.85
N CYS A 105 -15.07 1.48 1.57
CA CYS A 105 -14.85 2.08 0.26
C CYS A 105 -13.35 2.25 0.01
N LEU A 106 -12.81 1.53 -0.97
CA LEU A 106 -11.45 1.67 -1.47
C LEU A 106 -11.40 2.72 -2.58
N LYS A 107 -10.44 3.64 -2.48
CA LYS A 107 -10.06 4.54 -3.56
C LYS A 107 -8.62 4.30 -3.98
N GLU A 108 -8.43 3.88 -5.22
CA GLU A 108 -7.10 3.75 -5.82
C GLU A 108 -6.63 5.13 -6.30
N LEU A 109 -5.39 5.48 -5.95
CA LEU A 109 -4.73 6.67 -6.46
C LEU A 109 -4.03 6.33 -7.79
N PRO A 110 -4.18 7.16 -8.83
CA PRO A 110 -3.42 7.04 -10.06
C PRO A 110 -1.91 6.81 -9.82
N GLN A 111 -1.33 5.89 -10.59
CA GLN A 111 0.12 5.70 -10.60
C GLN A 111 0.83 7.01 -10.98
N GLY A 112 1.91 7.34 -10.30
CA GLY A 112 2.64 8.61 -10.49
C GLY A 112 2.01 9.82 -9.79
N GLU A 113 0.85 9.69 -9.12
CA GLU A 113 0.32 10.76 -8.26
C GLU A 113 1.23 11.03 -7.04
N VAL A 114 2.01 10.03 -6.65
CA VAL A 114 3.05 10.12 -5.63
C VAL A 114 4.29 9.42 -6.15
N ASP A 115 5.45 10.05 -5.96
CA ASP A 115 6.73 9.39 -6.15
C ASP A 115 6.84 8.26 -5.11
N PHE A 116 6.87 7.00 -5.56
CA PHE A 116 7.06 5.85 -4.69
C PHE A 116 8.12 4.95 -5.29
N VAL A 117 9.17 4.73 -4.50
CA VAL A 117 10.25 3.78 -4.76
C VAL A 117 10.11 2.65 -3.74
N HIS A 118 9.79 1.47 -4.23
CA HIS A 118 9.70 0.26 -3.42
C HIS A 118 11.03 -0.49 -3.45
N ALA A 119 11.67 -0.68 -2.30
CA ALA A 119 12.85 -1.53 -2.17
C ALA A 119 12.42 -2.83 -1.50
N THR A 120 12.59 -3.96 -2.18
CA THR A 120 12.34 -5.32 -1.67
C THR A 120 13.61 -6.14 -1.70
#